data_AF-A0A9P4MN60-F1
#
_entry.id   AF-A0A9P4MN60-F1
#
_cell.length_a   1.000
_cell.length_b   1.000
_cell.length_c   1.000
_cell.angle_alpha   90.00
_cell.angle_beta   90.00
_cell.angle_gamma   90.00
#
_symmetry.space_group_name_H-M   'P 1'
#
loop_
_entity.id
_entity.type
_entity.pdbx_description
1 polymer ?
#
loop_
_entity_poly.entity_id
_entity_poly.type
_entity_poly.pdbx_seq_one_letter_code
_entity_poly.pdbx_strand_id
1 'polypeptide(L)'
;MAQTSGDNRLDGMAHSEVHYFNSYNHHGIHEEMLKDEVRTKSYRDAIYNNKHLFKDKIVLDVGCGTSILSMFAVKAGAKHVIGVDFSTIITKAKEIVEVNGMSDKITLLQGKMEEVQLPFPEVDIIISEWMGYFLLYESMLDTVLWARDKYLKKGGLIFPDKAIIQVAGIEDGEYKDEKIGFWDNVWGFDYSPLKHTALTEPLVDTVEMKAVVTDSCPVLTLDLYTVTVADLAFSLPYQIAVRRTDYVHALIAWFDIEFSACHKPVKFSTGPHAKYTHWKQTVFYLKDVLTVEAGETIDGTLVCRPSQANRRDLDIGIQYRLQAHDQGRNVAGQAQYTMS
;
A
#
# COMPACT_ATOMS: atom_id res chain seq x y z
N MET A 1 -35.75 11.62 21.78
CA MET A 1 -35.98 11.35 20.35
C MET A 1 -34.64 11.06 19.73
N ALA A 2 -34.56 9.93 19.01
CA ALA A 2 -33.43 9.34 18.29
C ALA A 2 -32.18 9.01 19.13
N GLN A 3 -32.20 7.84 19.77
CA GLN A 3 -30.97 7.07 20.04
C GLN A 3 -30.36 6.70 18.68
N THR A 4 -29.11 7.11 18.43
CA THR A 4 -28.28 6.54 17.36
C THR A 4 -28.09 5.07 17.66
N SER A 5 -28.71 4.19 16.87
CA SER A 5 -28.39 2.77 16.88
C SER A 5 -26.92 2.62 16.54
N GLY A 6 -26.11 2.18 17.51
CA GLY A 6 -24.76 1.71 17.23
C GLY A 6 -24.82 0.65 16.13
N ASP A 7 -23.88 0.69 15.20
CA ASP A 7 -23.79 -0.33 14.17
C ASP A 7 -23.34 -1.64 14.82
N ASN A 8 -24.31 -2.49 15.23
CA ASN A 8 -24.09 -3.79 15.88
C ASN A 8 -23.15 -4.73 15.09
N ARG A 9 -22.73 -4.37 13.86
CA ARG A 9 -21.78 -5.13 13.03
C ARG A 9 -20.32 -4.94 13.43
N LEU A 10 -20.00 -3.92 14.24
CA LEU A 10 -18.67 -3.72 14.81
C LEU A 10 -18.49 -4.43 16.17
N ASP A 11 -19.58 -4.94 16.74
CA ASP A 11 -19.57 -5.58 18.06
C ASP A 11 -18.75 -6.89 18.02
N GLY A 12 -17.79 -7.01 18.94
CA GLY A 12 -16.92 -8.18 19.05
C GLY A 12 -15.69 -8.18 18.14
N MET A 13 -15.49 -7.15 17.31
CA MET A 13 -14.27 -6.99 16.51
C MET A 13 -13.13 -6.43 17.35
N ALA A 14 -11.89 -6.75 16.98
CA ALA A 14 -10.73 -6.15 17.59
C ALA A 14 -10.73 -4.63 17.35
N HIS A 15 -10.29 -3.84 18.33
CA HIS A 15 -10.31 -2.38 18.27
C HIS A 15 -9.60 -1.82 17.01
N SER A 16 -8.51 -2.45 16.57
CA SER A 16 -7.81 -2.08 15.34
C SER A 16 -8.63 -2.31 14.06
N GLU A 17 -9.42 -3.37 13.99
CA GLU A 17 -10.34 -3.59 12.87
C GLU A 17 -11.46 -2.54 12.86
N VAL A 18 -11.97 -2.18 14.05
CA VAL A 18 -12.99 -1.13 14.18
C VAL A 18 -12.44 0.21 13.70
N HIS A 19 -11.20 0.58 14.06
CA HIS A 19 -10.55 1.81 13.59
C HIS A 19 -10.33 1.81 12.08
N TYR A 20 -9.78 0.72 11.53
CA TYR A 20 -9.59 0.57 10.09
C TYR A 20 -10.91 0.77 9.35
N PHE A 21 -11.98 0.06 9.70
CA PHE A 21 -13.25 0.20 8.97
C PHE A 21 -13.94 1.55 9.19
N ASN A 22 -13.75 2.17 10.36
CA ASN A 22 -14.30 3.49 10.62
C ASN A 22 -13.59 4.61 9.84
N SER A 23 -12.29 4.49 9.55
CA SER A 23 -11.58 5.49 8.74
C SER A 23 -12.22 5.64 7.35
N TYR A 24 -12.67 4.54 6.74
CA TYR A 24 -13.38 4.51 5.45
C TYR A 24 -14.86 4.88 5.51
N ASN A 25 -15.43 5.20 6.66
CA ASN A 25 -16.79 5.75 6.74
C ASN A 25 -16.81 7.24 6.39
N HIS A 26 -15.68 7.94 6.47
CA HIS A 26 -15.59 9.38 6.24
C HIS A 26 -15.37 9.72 4.77
N HIS A 27 -16.07 10.73 4.24
CA HIS A 27 -15.93 11.14 2.84
C HIS A 27 -14.52 11.65 2.48
N GLY A 28 -13.75 12.15 3.46
CA GLY A 28 -12.43 12.74 3.22
C GLY A 28 -11.42 11.76 2.61
N ILE A 29 -11.38 10.51 3.10
CA ILE A 29 -10.46 9.49 2.56
C ILE A 29 -10.85 9.10 1.12
N HIS A 30 -12.15 8.98 0.84
CA HIS A 30 -12.65 8.70 -0.51
C HIS A 30 -12.35 9.84 -1.48
N GLU A 31 -12.42 11.09 -1.02
CA GLU A 31 -12.08 12.26 -1.82
C GLU A 31 -10.58 12.26 -2.19
N GLU A 32 -9.69 11.98 -1.23
CA GLU A 32 -8.24 11.85 -1.48
C GLU A 32 -7.96 10.74 -2.49
N MET A 33 -8.52 9.55 -2.26
CA MET A 33 -8.42 8.39 -3.15
C MET A 33 -8.92 8.69 -4.59
N LEU A 34 -10.03 9.41 -4.73
CA LEU A 34 -10.61 9.75 -6.04
C LEU A 34 -9.84 10.88 -6.75
N LYS A 35 -9.23 11.80 -6.00
CA LYS A 35 -8.37 12.88 -6.54
C LYS A 35 -6.99 12.40 -6.94
N ASP A 36 -6.54 11.24 -6.44
CA ASP A 36 -5.35 10.57 -6.94
C ASP A 36 -5.58 10.11 -8.40
N GLU A 37 -5.13 10.96 -9.33
CA GLU A 37 -5.27 10.69 -10.76
C GLU A 37 -4.42 9.53 -11.22
N VAL A 38 -3.21 9.33 -10.65
CA VAL A 38 -2.31 8.25 -11.05
C VAL A 38 -2.95 6.92 -10.70
N ARG A 39 -3.46 6.79 -9.47
CA ARG A 39 -4.23 5.61 -9.02
C ARG A 39 -5.44 5.39 -9.93
N THR A 40 -6.36 6.36 -9.96
CA THR A 40 -7.67 6.15 -10.56
C THR A 40 -7.61 6.00 -12.08
N LYS A 41 -6.73 6.75 -12.78
CA LYS A 41 -6.55 6.60 -14.23
C LYS A 41 -5.84 5.30 -14.59
N SER A 42 -4.91 4.80 -13.77
CA SER A 42 -4.25 3.51 -14.03
C SER A 42 -5.27 2.37 -14.09
N TYR A 43 -6.15 2.26 -13.09
CA TYR A 43 -7.25 1.27 -13.13
C TYR A 43 -8.19 1.50 -14.32
N ARG A 44 -8.64 2.74 -14.53
CA ARG A 44 -9.52 3.08 -15.64
C ARG A 44 -8.91 2.66 -16.98
N ASP A 45 -7.64 2.95 -17.20
CA ASP A 45 -6.96 2.70 -18.47
C ASP A 45 -6.65 1.20 -18.64
N ALA A 46 -6.31 0.48 -17.57
CA ALA A 46 -6.20 -0.97 -17.58
C ALA A 46 -7.54 -1.63 -17.97
N ILE A 47 -8.67 -1.10 -17.49
CA ILE A 47 -10.00 -1.61 -17.81
C ILE A 47 -10.46 -1.18 -19.22
N TYR A 48 -10.40 0.11 -19.54
CA TYR A 48 -10.94 0.69 -20.78
C TYR A 48 -10.10 0.41 -22.02
N ASN A 49 -8.79 0.24 -21.89
CA ASN A 49 -7.96 -0.15 -23.03
C ASN A 49 -8.03 -1.66 -23.30
N ASN A 50 -8.64 -2.43 -22.39
CA ASN A 50 -8.76 -3.88 -22.49
C ASN A 50 -10.22 -4.36 -22.35
N LYS A 51 -11.18 -3.59 -22.89
CA LYS A 51 -12.63 -3.95 -22.84
C LYS A 51 -12.94 -5.37 -23.31
N HIS A 52 -12.15 -5.91 -24.24
CA HIS A 52 -12.28 -7.28 -24.72
C HIS A 52 -12.09 -8.34 -23.63
N LEU A 53 -11.31 -8.04 -22.58
CA LEU A 53 -11.16 -8.91 -21.40
C LEU A 53 -12.40 -8.86 -20.50
N PHE A 54 -13.05 -7.70 -20.39
CA PHE A 54 -14.19 -7.46 -19.50
C PHE A 54 -15.54 -7.78 -20.13
N LYS A 55 -15.64 -7.77 -21.46
CA LYS A 55 -16.90 -7.99 -22.16
C LYS A 55 -17.55 -9.32 -21.76
N ASP A 56 -18.81 -9.24 -21.35
CA ASP A 56 -19.65 -10.37 -20.94
C ASP A 56 -19.12 -11.16 -19.71
N LYS A 57 -18.20 -10.58 -18.93
CA LYS A 57 -17.62 -11.19 -17.72
C LYS A 57 -18.33 -10.84 -16.42
N ILE A 58 -18.21 -11.72 -15.44
CA ILE A 58 -18.56 -11.45 -14.04
C ILE A 58 -17.32 -10.93 -13.32
N VAL A 59 -17.41 -9.74 -12.74
CA VAL A 59 -16.29 -9.07 -12.06
C VAL A 59 -16.57 -8.94 -10.56
N LEU A 60 -15.58 -9.22 -9.72
CA LEU A 60 -15.61 -8.95 -8.29
C LEU A 60 -14.73 -7.73 -7.98
N ASP A 61 -15.30 -6.72 -7.32
CA ASP A 61 -14.61 -5.52 -6.84
C ASP A 61 -14.45 -5.64 -5.31
N VAL A 62 -13.26 -6.01 -4.85
CA VAL A 62 -12.96 -6.26 -3.42
C VAL A 62 -12.49 -4.96 -2.78
N GLY A 63 -13.24 -4.48 -1.76
CA GLY A 63 -13.08 -3.15 -1.18
C GLY A 63 -13.56 -2.06 -2.13
N CYS A 64 -14.79 -2.19 -2.62
CA CYS A 64 -15.25 -1.34 -3.73
C CYS A 64 -15.43 0.13 -3.36
N GLY A 65 -15.49 0.49 -2.07
CA GLY A 65 -15.68 1.85 -1.58
C GLY A 65 -16.87 2.55 -2.24
N THR A 66 -16.60 3.61 -2.98
CA THR A 66 -17.60 4.39 -3.74
C THR A 66 -18.03 3.74 -5.07
N SER A 67 -17.56 2.52 -5.37
CA SER A 67 -17.84 1.74 -6.57
C SER A 67 -17.32 2.34 -7.89
N ILE A 68 -16.30 3.19 -7.82
CA ILE A 68 -15.70 3.79 -9.02
C ILE A 68 -15.12 2.73 -9.98
N LEU A 69 -14.42 1.71 -9.45
CA LEU A 69 -13.83 0.64 -10.25
C LEU A 69 -14.90 -0.28 -10.83
N SER A 70 -15.93 -0.61 -10.04
CA SER A 70 -17.12 -1.30 -10.51
C SER A 70 -17.79 -0.61 -11.70
N MET A 71 -17.97 0.72 -11.64
CA MET A 71 -18.55 1.48 -12.75
C MET A 71 -17.64 1.49 -14.00
N PHE A 72 -16.31 1.49 -13.83
CA PHE A 72 -15.38 1.31 -14.96
C PHE A 72 -15.56 -0.08 -15.61
N ALA A 73 -15.65 -1.15 -14.82
CA ALA A 73 -15.89 -2.49 -15.34
C ALA A 73 -17.20 -2.58 -16.14
N VAL A 74 -18.30 -1.99 -15.65
CA VAL A 74 -19.57 -1.91 -16.41
C VAL A 74 -19.41 -1.15 -17.73
N LYS A 75 -18.74 0.01 -17.72
CA LYS A 75 -18.46 0.78 -18.94
C LYS A 75 -17.53 0.07 -19.93
N ALA A 76 -16.73 -0.88 -19.46
CA ALA A 76 -15.92 -1.76 -20.30
C ALA A 76 -16.70 -2.96 -20.87
N GLY A 77 -17.95 -3.16 -20.47
CA GLY A 77 -18.82 -4.21 -21.00
C GLY A 77 -18.95 -5.44 -20.10
N ALA A 78 -18.57 -5.36 -18.83
CA ALA A 78 -18.86 -6.42 -17.86
C ALA A 78 -20.35 -6.79 -17.88
N LYS A 79 -20.64 -8.10 -17.82
CA LYS A 79 -22.00 -8.62 -17.72
C LYS A 79 -22.62 -8.24 -16.39
N HIS A 80 -21.83 -8.41 -15.32
CA HIS A 80 -22.23 -8.07 -13.96
C HIS A 80 -20.99 -7.75 -13.13
N VAL A 81 -21.13 -6.84 -12.17
CA VAL A 81 -20.11 -6.54 -11.17
C VAL A 81 -20.67 -6.75 -9.78
N ILE A 82 -19.89 -7.38 -8.91
CA ILE A 82 -20.21 -7.54 -7.50
C ILE A 82 -19.20 -6.71 -6.74
N GLY A 83 -19.65 -5.62 -6.10
CA GLY A 83 -18.80 -4.83 -5.22
C GLY A 83 -19.01 -5.25 -3.77
N VAL A 84 -17.93 -5.55 -3.06
CA VAL A 84 -17.96 -5.91 -1.65
C VAL A 84 -17.13 -4.89 -0.88
N ASP A 85 -17.71 -4.33 0.17
CA ASP A 85 -16.99 -3.46 1.11
C ASP A 85 -17.64 -3.59 2.49
N PHE A 86 -16.84 -3.51 3.55
CA PHE A 86 -17.37 -3.59 4.90
C PHE A 86 -17.94 -2.24 5.37
N SER A 87 -17.35 -1.13 4.92
CA SER A 87 -17.69 0.22 5.33
C SER A 87 -19.14 0.59 5.00
N THR A 88 -19.70 1.50 5.80
CA THR A 88 -21.03 2.07 5.57
C THR A 88 -21.12 2.90 4.28
N ILE A 89 -19.97 3.22 3.66
CA ILE A 89 -19.89 3.87 2.35
C ILE A 89 -20.70 3.13 1.27
N ILE A 90 -20.94 1.82 1.41
CA ILE A 90 -21.80 1.03 0.52
C ILE A 90 -23.17 1.66 0.33
N THR A 91 -23.76 2.27 1.37
CA THR A 91 -25.05 2.96 1.25
C THR A 91 -24.95 4.10 0.23
N LYS A 92 -23.87 4.88 0.29
CA LYS A 92 -23.65 5.97 -0.68
C LYS A 92 -23.26 5.43 -2.05
N ALA A 93 -22.48 4.35 -2.11
CA ALA A 93 -22.13 3.69 -3.36
C ALA A 93 -23.37 3.20 -4.13
N LYS A 94 -24.39 2.69 -3.43
CA LYS A 94 -25.69 2.33 -4.04
C LYS A 94 -26.38 3.54 -4.69
N GLU A 95 -26.44 4.68 -4.00
CA GLU A 95 -26.99 5.93 -4.58
C GLU A 95 -26.17 6.39 -5.80
N ILE A 96 -24.84 6.29 -5.74
CA ILE A 96 -23.94 6.64 -6.85
C ILE A 96 -24.19 5.74 -8.06
N VAL A 97 -24.29 4.44 -7.85
CA VAL A 97 -24.58 3.47 -8.92
C VAL A 97 -25.96 3.74 -9.54
N GLU A 98 -26.96 4.07 -8.72
CA GLU A 98 -28.31 4.38 -9.17
C GLU A 98 -28.38 5.64 -10.03
N VAL A 99 -27.78 6.75 -9.57
CA VAL A 99 -27.80 8.01 -10.34
C VAL A 99 -27.03 7.91 -11.64
N ASN A 100 -26.09 6.97 -11.75
CA ASN A 100 -25.36 6.66 -12.98
C ASN A 100 -26.04 5.59 -13.86
N GLY A 101 -27.23 5.11 -13.47
CA GLY A 101 -28.04 4.18 -14.27
C GLY A 101 -27.39 2.80 -14.44
N MET A 102 -26.70 2.29 -13.41
CA MET A 102 -25.99 1.00 -13.46
C MET A 102 -26.49 -0.03 -12.44
N SER A 103 -27.62 0.22 -11.77
CA SER A 103 -28.15 -0.65 -10.71
C SER A 103 -28.51 -2.06 -11.17
N ASP A 104 -28.83 -2.25 -12.45
CA ASP A 104 -29.11 -3.55 -13.05
C ASP A 104 -27.85 -4.42 -13.24
N LYS A 105 -26.67 -3.80 -13.23
CA LYS A 105 -25.38 -4.46 -13.53
C LYS A 105 -24.42 -4.52 -12.34
N ILE A 106 -24.68 -3.80 -11.26
CA ILE A 106 -23.81 -3.74 -10.09
C ILE A 106 -24.59 -4.18 -8.85
N THR A 107 -24.14 -5.26 -8.21
CA THR A 107 -24.64 -5.69 -6.91
C THR A 107 -23.65 -5.31 -5.82
N LEU A 108 -24.08 -4.50 -4.86
CA LEU A 108 -23.24 -4.04 -3.75
C LEU A 108 -23.60 -4.75 -2.44
N LEU A 109 -22.61 -5.44 -1.87
CA LEU A 109 -22.72 -6.20 -0.63
C LEU A 109 -21.94 -5.49 0.47
N GLN A 110 -22.61 -5.17 1.58
CA GLN A 110 -21.94 -4.64 2.76
C GLN A 110 -21.53 -5.80 3.68
N GLY A 111 -20.24 -6.00 3.91
CA GLY A 111 -19.72 -7.03 4.80
C GLY A 111 -18.27 -7.40 4.53
N LYS A 112 -17.71 -8.29 5.35
CA LYS A 112 -16.36 -8.83 5.11
C LYS A 112 -16.40 -9.78 3.94
N MET A 113 -15.40 -9.74 3.07
CA MET A 113 -15.31 -10.64 1.91
C MET A 113 -15.43 -12.10 2.36
N GLU A 114 -14.82 -12.43 3.49
CA GLU A 114 -14.78 -13.76 4.07
C GLU A 114 -16.15 -14.30 4.50
N GLU A 115 -17.10 -13.40 4.79
CA GLU A 115 -18.40 -13.70 5.39
C GLU A 115 -19.56 -13.53 4.39
N VAL A 116 -19.41 -12.71 3.35
CA VAL A 116 -20.47 -12.49 2.35
C VAL A 116 -20.65 -13.69 1.42
N GLN A 117 -21.90 -13.93 1.00
CA GLN A 117 -22.21 -14.88 -0.05
C GLN A 117 -22.41 -14.15 -1.38
N LEU A 118 -21.58 -14.48 -2.36
CA LEU A 118 -21.71 -13.92 -3.71
C LEU A 118 -22.94 -14.49 -4.43
N PRO A 119 -23.64 -13.68 -5.25
CA PRO A 119 -24.75 -14.15 -6.09
C PRO A 119 -24.29 -15.04 -7.25
N PHE A 120 -22.97 -15.11 -7.51
CA PHE A 120 -22.36 -15.99 -8.50
C PHE A 120 -21.35 -16.91 -7.78
N PRO A 121 -21.27 -18.20 -8.14
CA PRO A 121 -20.36 -19.13 -7.47
C PRO A 121 -18.89 -18.86 -7.76
N GLU A 122 -18.59 -18.32 -8.95
CA GLU A 122 -17.25 -17.97 -9.40
C GLU A 122 -17.29 -16.69 -10.25
N VAL A 123 -16.15 -15.99 -10.31
CA VAL A 123 -15.97 -14.75 -11.07
C VAL A 123 -14.83 -14.89 -12.07
N ASP A 124 -14.92 -14.16 -13.18
CA ASP A 124 -13.91 -14.19 -14.24
C ASP A 124 -12.74 -13.24 -13.96
N ILE A 125 -13.00 -12.14 -13.26
CA ILE A 125 -12.02 -11.09 -12.97
C ILE A 125 -12.21 -10.61 -11.53
N ILE A 126 -11.10 -10.46 -10.80
CA ILE A 126 -11.04 -9.68 -9.56
C ILE A 126 -10.39 -8.34 -9.87
N ILE A 127 -11.04 -7.25 -9.49
CA ILE A 127 -10.44 -5.92 -9.42
C ILE A 127 -10.40 -5.51 -7.94
N SER A 128 -9.30 -4.95 -7.48
CA SER A 128 -9.21 -4.48 -6.11
C SER A 128 -8.11 -3.46 -5.98
N GLU A 129 -8.41 -2.36 -5.29
CA GLU A 129 -7.42 -1.42 -4.79
C GLU A 129 -7.13 -1.79 -3.34
N TRP A 130 -6.08 -2.60 -3.15
CA TRP A 130 -5.73 -3.24 -1.88
C TRP A 130 -4.45 -2.68 -1.26
N MET A 131 -3.78 -1.77 -1.94
CA MET A 131 -2.42 -1.38 -1.59
C MET A 131 -2.46 -0.40 -0.42
N GLY A 132 -1.77 -0.73 0.66
CA GLY A 132 -1.56 0.18 1.79
C GLY A 132 -0.28 1.00 1.65
N TYR A 133 0.00 1.81 2.67
CA TYR A 133 1.35 2.37 2.85
C TYR A 133 2.38 1.24 2.92
N PHE A 134 3.60 1.48 2.44
CA PHE A 134 4.61 0.42 2.32
C PHE A 134 4.11 -0.85 1.59
N LEU A 135 3.11 -0.71 0.71
CA LEU A 135 2.36 -1.76 -0.01
C LEU A 135 1.47 -2.66 0.86
N LEU A 136 2.00 -3.13 2.00
CA LEU A 136 1.38 -4.21 2.79
C LEU A 136 0.69 -3.74 4.07
N TYR A 137 0.78 -2.45 4.42
CA TYR A 137 0.09 -1.91 5.60
C TYR A 137 -1.43 -2.07 5.46
N GLU A 138 -2.13 -2.22 6.60
CA GLU A 138 -3.57 -2.48 6.71
C GLU A 138 -4.05 -3.87 6.23
N SER A 139 -3.17 -4.69 5.65
CA SER A 139 -3.37 -6.12 5.36
C SER A 139 -4.59 -6.47 4.48
N MET A 140 -4.96 -5.61 3.53
CA MET A 140 -6.08 -5.88 2.62
C MET A 140 -5.73 -6.93 1.54
N LEU A 141 -4.44 -7.14 1.25
CA LEU A 141 -4.00 -8.17 0.29
C LEU A 141 -4.49 -9.57 0.70
N ASP A 142 -4.47 -9.91 2.00
CA ASP A 142 -4.99 -11.17 2.54
C ASP A 142 -6.41 -11.46 2.06
N THR A 143 -7.28 -10.44 2.08
CA THR A 143 -8.67 -10.52 1.62
C THR A 143 -8.77 -10.74 0.11
N VAL A 144 -7.89 -10.12 -0.67
CA VAL A 144 -7.81 -10.34 -2.13
C VAL A 144 -7.36 -11.78 -2.44
N LEU A 145 -6.36 -12.28 -1.72
CA LEU A 145 -5.87 -13.67 -1.89
C LEU A 145 -6.96 -14.68 -1.50
N TRP A 146 -7.69 -14.43 -0.43
CA TRP A 146 -8.83 -15.25 -0.04
C TRP A 146 -9.93 -15.25 -1.13
N ALA A 147 -10.24 -14.08 -1.70
CA ALA A 147 -11.22 -13.97 -2.78
C ALA A 147 -10.75 -14.69 -4.06
N ARG A 148 -9.46 -14.59 -4.40
CA ARG A 148 -8.83 -15.33 -5.49
C ARG A 148 -9.03 -16.82 -5.31
N ASP A 149 -8.62 -17.35 -4.16
CA ASP A 149 -8.62 -18.79 -3.90
C ASP A 149 -10.03 -19.39 -3.85
N LYS A 150 -11.01 -18.60 -3.40
CA LYS A 150 -12.40 -19.05 -3.26
C LYS A 150 -13.26 -18.84 -4.49
N TYR A 151 -13.12 -17.71 -5.18
CA TYR A 151 -14.10 -17.27 -6.18
C TYR A 151 -13.52 -17.09 -7.58
N LEU A 152 -12.20 -16.94 -7.76
CA LEU A 152 -11.66 -16.73 -9.10
C LEU A 152 -11.64 -18.05 -9.88
N LYS A 153 -12.22 -18.05 -11.08
CA LYS A 153 -12.14 -19.20 -11.99
C LYS A 153 -10.68 -19.51 -12.32
N LYS A 154 -10.41 -20.79 -12.63
CA LYS A 154 -9.11 -21.16 -13.22
C LYS A 154 -8.85 -20.36 -14.50
N GLY A 155 -7.74 -19.63 -14.52
CA GLY A 155 -7.39 -18.73 -15.64
C GLY A 155 -8.14 -17.39 -15.64
N GLY A 156 -8.86 -17.07 -14.56
CA GLY A 156 -9.39 -15.73 -14.32
C GLY A 156 -8.26 -14.71 -14.11
N LEU A 157 -8.63 -13.42 -14.17
CA LEU A 157 -7.66 -12.32 -14.14
C LEU A 157 -7.74 -11.53 -12.83
N ILE A 158 -6.63 -10.96 -12.40
CA ILE A 158 -6.55 -10.07 -11.24
C ILE A 158 -6.02 -8.71 -11.69
N PHE A 159 -6.64 -7.62 -11.22
CA PHE A 159 -6.25 -6.26 -11.55
C PHE A 159 -6.04 -5.44 -10.26
N PRO A 160 -4.81 -4.99 -9.98
CA PRO A 160 -3.55 -5.37 -10.62
C PRO A 160 -3.15 -6.81 -10.28
N ASP A 161 -2.21 -7.38 -11.02
CA ASP A 161 -1.72 -8.75 -10.80
C ASP A 161 -0.27 -8.82 -10.32
N LYS A 162 0.45 -7.70 -10.31
CA LYS A 162 1.83 -7.67 -9.85
C LYS A 162 2.17 -6.39 -9.09
N ALA A 163 2.89 -6.54 -8.00
CA ALA A 163 3.36 -5.45 -7.16
C ALA A 163 4.83 -5.66 -6.77
N ILE A 164 5.60 -4.57 -6.68
CA ILE A 164 7.04 -4.63 -6.39
C ILE A 164 7.38 -3.61 -5.31
N ILE A 165 7.98 -4.01 -4.19
CA ILE A 165 8.56 -3.09 -3.20
C ILE A 165 9.98 -2.73 -3.63
N GLN A 166 10.29 -1.44 -3.66
CA GLN A 166 11.59 -0.88 -3.98
C GLN A 166 12.18 -0.17 -2.76
N VAL A 167 13.50 -0.11 -2.65
CA VAL A 167 14.21 0.68 -1.62
C VAL A 167 15.32 1.55 -2.20
N ALA A 168 15.57 2.70 -1.60
CA ALA A 168 16.72 3.57 -1.89
C ALA A 168 17.16 4.35 -0.63
N GLY A 169 18.39 4.88 -0.63
CA GLY A 169 18.92 5.74 0.42
C GLY A 169 18.74 7.22 0.10
N ILE A 170 18.42 8.01 1.12
CA ILE A 170 18.17 9.46 0.98
C ILE A 170 19.01 10.30 1.93
N GLU A 171 19.35 11.50 1.46
CA GLU A 171 19.76 12.64 2.26
C GLU A 171 18.48 13.32 2.76
N ASP A 172 18.41 13.62 4.07
CA ASP A 172 17.21 14.18 4.69
C ASP A 172 17.54 14.84 6.03
N GLY A 173 18.73 15.46 6.15
CA GLY A 173 19.28 15.95 7.41
C GLY A 173 18.41 17.05 8.04
N GLU A 174 17.99 18.04 7.25
CA GLU A 174 17.15 19.14 7.73
C GLU A 174 15.81 18.66 8.28
N TYR A 175 15.14 17.74 7.57
CA TYR A 175 13.84 17.22 7.99
C TYR A 175 13.98 16.24 9.17
N LYS A 176 15.04 15.43 9.21
CA LYS A 176 15.38 14.60 10.37
C LYS A 176 15.60 15.46 11.60
N ASP A 177 16.32 16.57 11.50
CA ASP A 177 16.54 17.48 12.63
C ASP A 177 15.22 18.14 13.08
N GLU A 178 14.34 18.52 12.16
CA GLU A 178 13.01 19.05 12.48
C GLU A 178 12.12 18.03 13.22
N LYS A 179 12.08 16.77 12.77
CA LYS A 179 11.17 15.75 13.31
C LYS A 179 11.74 14.96 14.49
N ILE A 180 13.04 14.67 14.45
CA ILE A 180 13.74 13.81 15.40
C ILE A 180 14.64 14.63 16.32
N GLY A 181 15.36 15.63 15.79
CA GLY A 181 16.23 16.52 16.57
C GLY A 181 15.48 17.44 17.53
N PHE A 182 14.24 17.83 17.20
CA PHE A 182 13.37 18.64 18.07
C PHE A 182 13.27 18.11 19.51
N TRP A 183 13.26 16.79 19.67
CA TRP A 183 13.13 16.13 20.98
C TRP A 183 14.37 16.25 21.88
N ASP A 184 15.53 16.64 21.34
CA ASP A 184 16.73 16.84 22.15
C ASP A 184 16.59 18.05 23.08
N ASN A 185 15.80 19.05 22.68
CA ASN A 185 15.56 20.26 23.46
C ASN A 185 14.20 20.88 23.15
N VAL A 186 13.20 20.47 23.91
CA VAL A 186 11.84 21.01 23.83
C VAL A 186 11.76 22.15 24.84
N TRP A 187 12.02 23.38 24.38
CA TRP A 187 11.93 24.61 25.19
C TRP A 187 12.79 24.62 26.47
N GLY A 188 13.98 24.02 26.42
CA GLY A 188 14.93 23.90 27.53
C GLY A 188 14.89 22.55 28.24
N PHE A 189 14.00 21.64 27.84
CA PHE A 189 13.82 20.33 28.47
C PHE A 189 14.25 19.18 27.54
N ASP A 190 14.91 18.18 28.09
CA ASP A 190 15.33 16.97 27.38
C ASP A 190 14.14 16.00 27.24
N TYR A 191 13.69 15.78 26.01
CA TYR A 191 12.60 14.88 25.63
C TYR A 191 13.13 13.66 24.85
N SER A 192 14.42 13.32 24.99
CA SER A 192 15.04 12.17 24.32
C SER A 192 14.30 10.82 24.48
N PRO A 193 13.52 10.53 25.56
CA PRO A 193 12.67 9.35 25.58
C PRO A 193 11.66 9.28 24.42
N LEU A 194 11.08 10.41 23.99
CA LEU A 194 10.17 10.47 22.84
C LEU A 194 10.92 10.37 21.51
N LYS A 195 12.17 10.85 21.45
CA LYS A 195 13.05 10.66 20.28
C LYS A 195 13.22 9.19 19.94
N HIS A 196 13.39 8.35 20.97
CA HIS A 196 13.52 6.90 20.78
C HIS A 196 12.26 6.28 20.16
N THR A 197 11.07 6.71 20.56
CA THR A 197 9.80 6.28 19.96
C THR A 197 9.65 6.80 18.53
N ALA A 198 9.91 8.08 18.29
CA ALA A 198 9.80 8.69 16.96
C ALA A 198 10.73 8.03 15.92
N LEU A 199 11.90 7.56 16.34
CA LEU A 199 12.82 6.81 15.46
C LEU A 199 12.34 5.40 15.10
N THR A 200 11.40 4.84 15.85
CA THR A 200 10.82 3.51 15.60
C THR A 200 9.52 3.56 14.79
N GLU A 201 9.00 4.74 14.49
CA GLU A 201 7.80 4.94 13.68
C GLU A 201 8.19 5.39 12.27
N PRO A 202 7.87 4.63 11.20
CA PRO A 202 8.12 5.08 9.84
C PRO A 202 7.26 6.29 9.49
N LEU A 203 7.83 7.26 8.76
CA LEU A 203 7.08 8.42 8.29
C LEU A 203 6.54 8.17 6.89
N VAL A 204 5.29 8.56 6.64
CA VAL A 204 4.70 8.54 5.30
C VAL A 204 4.72 9.96 4.72
N ASP A 205 5.64 10.22 3.80
CA ASP A 205 5.74 11.55 3.18
C ASP A 205 6.25 11.51 1.74
N THR A 206 6.11 12.65 1.04
CA THR A 206 6.64 12.81 -0.31
C THR A 206 8.11 13.20 -0.23
N VAL A 207 8.95 12.39 -0.83
CA VAL A 207 10.38 12.59 -0.91
C VAL A 207 10.72 13.15 -2.27
N GLU A 208 11.40 14.29 -2.30
CA GLU A 208 11.86 14.87 -3.55
C GLU A 208 12.97 14.02 -4.17
N MET A 209 12.95 13.85 -5.50
CA MET A 209 13.98 13.08 -6.20
C MET A 209 15.41 13.59 -5.93
N LYS A 210 15.58 14.88 -5.62
CA LYS A 210 16.89 15.47 -5.27
C LYS A 210 17.46 14.90 -3.97
N ALA A 211 16.63 14.41 -3.05
CA ALA A 211 17.04 13.80 -1.79
C ALA A 211 17.63 12.39 -2.01
N VAL A 212 17.31 11.72 -3.12
CA VAL A 212 17.76 10.35 -3.39
C VAL A 212 19.27 10.33 -3.71
N VAL A 213 20.03 9.56 -2.92
CA VAL A 213 21.51 9.48 -2.99
C VAL A 213 21.98 8.21 -3.71
N THR A 214 21.18 7.14 -3.67
CA THR A 214 21.53 5.84 -4.26
C THR A 214 20.70 5.54 -5.51
N ASP A 215 20.96 4.42 -6.18
CA ASP A 215 19.92 3.79 -6.99
C ASP A 215 18.86 3.11 -6.13
N SER A 216 17.89 2.51 -6.82
CA SER A 216 16.82 1.73 -6.23
C SER A 216 17.08 0.23 -6.38
N CYS A 217 16.67 -0.55 -5.40
CA CYS A 217 16.70 -2.01 -5.43
C CYS A 217 15.28 -2.58 -5.27
N PRO A 218 14.80 -3.43 -6.20
CA PRO A 218 13.57 -4.19 -5.99
C PRO A 218 13.82 -5.29 -4.95
N VAL A 219 13.06 -5.27 -3.85
CA VAL A 219 13.26 -6.18 -2.72
C VAL A 219 12.26 -7.33 -2.74
N LEU A 220 10.99 -7.03 -2.95
CA LEU A 220 9.91 -8.01 -2.99
C LEU A 220 9.14 -7.84 -4.30
N THR A 221 8.91 -8.94 -5.02
CA THR A 221 7.99 -8.98 -6.17
C THR A 221 6.87 -9.96 -5.86
N LEU A 222 5.65 -9.47 -5.88
CA LEU A 222 4.45 -10.25 -5.64
C LEU A 222 3.74 -10.49 -6.97
N ASP A 223 3.55 -11.77 -7.30
CA ASP A 223 2.65 -12.22 -8.35
C ASP A 223 1.35 -12.68 -7.68
N LEU A 224 0.27 -11.92 -7.89
CA LEU A 224 -1.00 -12.15 -7.23
C LEU A 224 -1.68 -13.45 -7.67
N TYR A 225 -1.23 -14.11 -8.74
CA TYR A 225 -1.73 -15.44 -9.11
C TYR A 225 -1.14 -16.57 -8.25
N THR A 226 0.04 -16.36 -7.65
CA THR A 226 0.80 -17.44 -6.99
C THR A 226 1.17 -17.15 -5.53
N VAL A 227 1.26 -15.88 -5.14
CA VAL A 227 1.60 -15.47 -3.78
C VAL A 227 0.60 -16.02 -2.76
N THR A 228 1.11 -16.41 -1.60
CA THR A 228 0.32 -16.82 -0.44
C THR A 228 0.46 -15.83 0.71
N VAL A 229 -0.45 -15.86 1.69
CA VAL A 229 -0.36 -15.01 2.89
C VAL A 229 0.98 -15.22 3.63
N ALA A 230 1.52 -16.45 3.62
CA ALA A 230 2.81 -16.74 4.26
C ALA A 230 3.99 -16.01 3.59
N ASP A 231 3.91 -15.75 2.28
CA ASP A 231 4.97 -15.07 1.52
C ASP A 231 5.01 -13.55 1.83
N LEU A 232 3.95 -12.99 2.41
CA LEU A 232 3.89 -11.58 2.82
C LEU A 232 4.75 -11.29 4.05
N ALA A 233 5.10 -12.31 4.82
CA ALA A 233 6.08 -12.23 5.91
C ALA A 233 7.47 -12.61 5.38
N PHE A 234 8.28 -11.62 5.01
CA PHE A 234 9.54 -11.84 4.29
C PHE A 234 10.78 -11.34 5.03
N SER A 235 11.94 -11.81 4.58
CA SER A 235 13.27 -11.37 5.00
C SER A 235 14.19 -11.48 3.78
N LEU A 236 14.34 -10.40 3.03
CA LEU A 236 14.99 -10.40 1.72
C LEU A 236 16.16 -9.41 1.67
N PRO A 237 17.26 -9.75 0.99
CA PRO A 237 18.41 -8.87 0.87
C PRO A 237 18.13 -7.72 -0.09
N TYR A 238 18.84 -6.61 0.09
CA TYR A 238 18.92 -5.52 -0.88
C TYR A 238 20.35 -5.01 -1.00
N GLN A 239 20.67 -4.44 -2.15
CA GLN A 239 21.93 -3.75 -2.41
C GLN A 239 21.62 -2.48 -3.22
N ILE A 240 22.08 -1.34 -2.74
CA ILE A 240 21.92 -0.04 -3.41
C ILE A 240 23.28 0.62 -3.57
N ALA A 241 23.58 1.09 -4.79
CA ALA A 241 24.82 1.76 -5.14
C ALA A 241 24.69 3.27 -4.96
N VAL A 242 25.70 3.87 -4.33
CA VAL A 242 25.77 5.31 -4.07
C VAL A 242 26.09 6.06 -5.36
N ARG A 243 25.22 7.01 -5.73
CA ARG A 243 25.32 7.78 -6.98
C ARG A 243 26.05 9.10 -6.81
N ARG A 244 26.08 9.65 -5.61
CA ARG A 244 26.80 10.88 -5.28
C ARG A 244 27.36 10.82 -3.87
N THR A 245 28.47 11.51 -3.65
CA THR A 245 29.05 11.71 -2.32
C THR A 245 28.15 12.61 -1.50
N ASP A 246 27.63 12.11 -0.38
CA ASP A 246 26.62 12.77 0.45
C ASP A 246 26.45 12.02 1.78
N TYR A 247 25.38 12.34 2.51
CA TYR A 247 24.93 11.60 3.68
C TYR A 247 23.68 10.78 3.38
N VAL A 248 23.60 9.57 3.94
CA VAL A 248 22.37 8.77 3.98
C VAL A 248 21.81 8.77 5.40
N HIS A 249 20.66 9.42 5.56
CA HIS A 249 19.97 9.60 6.85
C HIS A 249 18.86 8.59 7.07
N ALA A 250 18.26 8.11 5.97
CA ALA A 250 17.14 7.18 5.95
C ALA A 250 17.20 6.28 4.72
N LEU A 251 16.50 5.15 4.81
CA LEU A 251 16.03 4.45 3.61
C LEU A 251 14.60 4.85 3.34
N ILE A 252 14.24 4.92 2.06
CA ILE A 252 12.86 5.04 1.63
C ILE A 252 12.42 3.74 0.98
N ALA A 253 11.15 3.43 1.12
CA ALA A 253 10.49 2.40 0.35
C ALA A 253 9.25 2.95 -0.36
N TRP A 254 9.02 2.42 -1.54
CA TRP A 254 7.83 2.66 -2.33
C TRP A 254 7.47 1.38 -3.08
N PHE A 255 6.39 1.43 -3.85
CA PHE A 255 6.00 0.30 -4.66
C PHE A 255 5.60 0.67 -6.09
N ASP A 256 5.81 -0.30 -6.97
CA ASP A 256 5.37 -0.27 -8.36
C ASP A 256 4.25 -1.28 -8.57
N ILE A 257 3.27 -0.93 -9.39
CA ILE A 257 2.10 -1.76 -9.71
C ILE A 257 2.04 -2.00 -11.20
N GLU A 258 1.82 -3.25 -11.61
CA GLU A 258 1.65 -3.65 -13.01
C GLU A 258 0.31 -4.35 -13.22
N PHE A 259 -0.29 -4.11 -14.38
CA PHE A 259 -1.46 -4.82 -14.89
C PHE A 259 -1.02 -5.65 -16.10
N SER A 260 -0.42 -6.81 -15.84
CA SER A 260 0.28 -7.62 -16.85
C SER A 260 -0.65 -8.28 -17.86
N ALA A 261 -1.92 -8.49 -17.50
CA ALA A 261 -2.96 -8.98 -18.41
C ALA A 261 -3.31 -8.00 -19.55
N CYS A 262 -2.89 -6.74 -19.48
CA CYS A 262 -3.19 -5.73 -20.48
C CYS A 262 -2.38 -5.92 -21.77
N HIS A 263 -3.01 -5.73 -22.95
CA HIS A 263 -2.30 -5.82 -24.23
C HIS A 263 -1.16 -4.79 -24.36
N LYS A 264 -1.39 -3.57 -23.86
CA LYS A 264 -0.35 -2.58 -23.61
C LYS A 264 -0.11 -2.55 -22.10
N PRO A 265 1.13 -2.75 -21.62
CA PRO A 265 1.41 -2.72 -20.19
C PRO A 265 0.94 -1.41 -19.56
N VAL A 266 0.02 -1.52 -18.60
CA VAL A 266 -0.35 -0.41 -17.72
C VAL A 266 0.40 -0.63 -16.42
N LYS A 267 1.09 0.42 -15.96
CA LYS A 267 1.82 0.40 -14.69
C LYS A 267 1.90 1.79 -14.10
N PHE A 268 2.04 1.86 -12.79
CA PHE A 268 2.40 3.11 -12.11
C PHE A 268 3.40 2.83 -10.99
N SER A 269 4.11 3.87 -10.60
CA SER A 269 5.04 3.86 -9.48
C SER A 269 4.59 4.88 -8.46
N THR A 270 4.78 4.56 -7.19
CA THR A 270 4.66 5.50 -6.06
C THR A 270 6.02 6.09 -5.68
N GLY A 271 7.07 5.84 -6.45
CA GLY A 271 8.42 6.31 -6.13
C GLY A 271 8.62 7.81 -6.32
N PRO A 272 9.70 8.36 -5.74
CA PRO A 272 10.00 9.81 -5.75
C PRO A 272 10.28 10.37 -7.15
N HIS A 273 10.57 9.50 -8.12
CA HIS A 273 10.78 9.85 -9.52
C HIS A 273 9.45 9.99 -10.31
N ALA A 274 8.34 9.52 -9.73
CA ALA A 274 7.04 9.49 -10.36
C ALA A 274 6.17 10.68 -9.95
N LYS A 275 4.98 10.79 -10.54
CA LYS A 275 3.99 11.78 -10.13
C LYS A 275 3.44 11.43 -8.76
N TYR A 276 2.99 12.45 -8.02
CA TYR A 276 2.36 12.30 -6.71
C TYR A 276 1.23 11.24 -6.73
N THR A 277 1.20 10.45 -5.66
CA THR A 277 0.12 9.53 -5.30
C THR A 277 -0.14 9.68 -3.81
N HIS A 278 -1.34 9.35 -3.34
CA HIS A 278 -1.71 9.49 -1.92
C HIS A 278 -0.91 8.57 -0.98
N TRP A 279 -0.34 7.48 -1.49
CA TRP A 279 0.55 6.61 -0.72
C TRP A 279 1.89 7.25 -0.37
N LYS A 280 2.32 8.25 -1.17
CA LYS A 280 3.63 8.88 -1.07
C LYS A 280 4.74 7.82 -0.99
N GLN A 281 5.72 7.98 -0.09
CA GLN A 281 6.74 6.99 0.23
C GLN A 281 6.82 6.77 1.74
N THR A 282 7.37 5.62 2.15
CA THR A 282 7.64 5.32 3.56
C THR A 282 9.12 5.57 3.86
N VAL A 283 9.40 6.41 4.84
CA VAL A 283 10.74 6.83 5.27
C VAL A 283 11.12 6.11 6.56
N PHE A 284 12.30 5.47 6.55
CA PHE A 284 12.88 4.72 7.66
C PHE A 284 14.20 5.39 8.08
N TYR A 285 14.15 6.26 9.09
CA TYR A 285 15.36 6.93 9.59
C TYR A 285 16.32 5.94 10.23
N LEU A 286 17.56 5.96 9.75
CA LEU A 286 18.62 5.15 10.32
C LEU A 286 19.08 5.76 11.66
N LYS A 287 19.50 4.87 12.57
CA LYS A 287 20.13 5.29 13.83
C LYS A 287 21.43 6.05 13.57
N ASP A 288 22.26 5.50 12.68
CA ASP A 288 23.53 6.11 12.29
C ASP A 288 23.37 6.84 10.95
N VAL A 289 23.98 8.02 10.83
CA VAL A 289 24.10 8.72 9.54
C VAL A 289 25.29 8.13 8.80
N LEU A 290 25.08 7.68 7.56
CA LEU A 290 26.15 7.11 6.75
C LEU A 290 26.78 8.21 5.89
N THR A 291 28.09 8.43 6.04
CA THR A 291 28.85 9.30 5.14
C THR A 291 29.34 8.48 3.96
N VAL A 292 28.81 8.74 2.77
CA VAL A 292 28.99 7.90 1.58
C VAL A 292 29.71 8.64 0.46
N GLU A 293 30.44 7.89 -0.36
CA GLU A 293 31.08 8.37 -1.59
C GLU A 293 30.48 7.71 -2.83
N ALA A 294 30.45 8.43 -3.95
CA ALA A 294 29.98 7.88 -5.22
C ALA A 294 30.77 6.62 -5.63
N GLY A 295 30.07 5.53 -5.95
CA GLY A 295 30.67 4.24 -6.29
C GLY A 295 30.73 3.23 -5.13
N GLU A 296 30.41 3.65 -3.91
CA GLU A 296 30.23 2.74 -2.76
C GLU A 296 28.87 2.04 -2.79
N THR A 297 28.69 1.02 -1.94
CA THR A 297 27.42 0.29 -1.83
C THR A 297 26.91 0.22 -0.40
N ILE A 298 25.59 0.22 -0.25
CA ILE A 298 24.92 -0.12 1.00
C ILE A 298 24.18 -1.44 0.78
N ASP A 299 24.54 -2.44 1.55
CA ASP A 299 23.97 -3.78 1.52
C ASP A 299 23.16 -4.04 2.78
N GLY A 300 22.11 -4.85 2.68
CA GLY A 300 21.26 -5.07 3.83
C GLY A 300 20.23 -6.17 3.68
N THR A 301 19.34 -6.23 4.66
CA THR A 301 18.17 -7.12 4.66
C THR A 301 16.98 -6.34 5.16
N LEU A 302 15.88 -6.39 4.39
CA LEU A 302 14.58 -5.87 4.77
C LEU A 302 13.73 -7.04 5.25
N VAL A 303 13.23 -6.90 6.48
CA VAL A 303 12.32 -7.85 7.12
C VAL A 303 10.99 -7.14 7.30
N CYS A 304 9.89 -7.81 6.97
CA CYS A 304 8.54 -7.29 7.19
C CYS A 304 7.65 -8.45 7.62
N ARG A 305 6.92 -8.28 8.73
CA ARG A 305 6.00 -9.28 9.26
C ARG A 305 4.80 -8.59 9.91
N PRO A 306 3.60 -9.20 9.88
CA PRO A 306 2.49 -8.74 10.71
C PRO A 306 2.88 -8.71 12.19
N SER A 307 2.49 -7.66 12.91
CA SER A 307 2.79 -7.55 14.34
C SER A 307 2.05 -8.60 15.16
N GLN A 308 2.69 -9.11 16.21
CA GLN A 308 2.05 -10.07 17.13
C GLN A 308 0.93 -9.44 17.95
N ALA A 309 1.03 -8.13 18.24
CA ALA A 309 0.03 -7.41 19.03
C ALA A 309 -1.23 -7.12 18.21
N ASN A 310 -1.05 -6.74 16.94
CA ASN A 310 -2.12 -6.41 16.02
C ASN A 310 -1.72 -6.80 14.59
N ARG A 311 -2.44 -7.75 14.00
CA ARG A 311 -2.12 -8.30 12.68
C ARG A 311 -2.18 -7.29 11.53
N ARG A 312 -2.83 -6.13 11.72
CA ARG A 312 -2.89 -5.06 10.71
C ARG A 312 -1.68 -4.13 10.75
N ASP A 313 -0.92 -4.19 11.84
CA ASP A 313 0.31 -3.43 12.01
C ASP A 313 1.48 -4.25 11.45
N LEU A 314 2.54 -3.57 11.05
CA LEU A 314 3.75 -4.20 10.50
C LEU A 314 4.95 -3.98 11.42
N ASP A 315 5.60 -5.08 11.78
CA ASP A 315 6.94 -5.08 12.37
C ASP A 315 7.96 -5.15 11.23
N ILE A 316 8.76 -4.09 11.09
CA ILE A 316 9.71 -3.90 10.01
C ILE A 316 11.13 -3.85 10.57
N GLY A 317 12.01 -4.69 10.05
CA GLY A 317 13.43 -4.72 10.41
C GLY A 317 14.31 -4.32 9.22
N ILE A 318 15.26 -3.43 9.44
CA ILE A 318 16.26 -3.06 8.43
C ILE A 318 17.65 -3.32 9.00
N GLN A 319 18.40 -4.19 8.34
CA GLN A 319 19.84 -4.33 8.53
C GLN A 319 20.55 -3.61 7.40
N TYR A 320 21.59 -2.84 7.70
CA TYR A 320 22.37 -2.10 6.70
C TYR A 320 23.87 -2.22 6.98
N ARG A 321 24.66 -2.17 5.91
CA ARG A 321 26.12 -2.14 5.94
C ARG A 321 26.63 -1.30 4.79
N LEU A 322 27.33 -0.21 5.10
CA LEU A 322 28.11 0.55 4.13
C LEU A 322 29.41 -0.19 3.81
N GLN A 323 29.62 -0.45 2.53
CA GLN A 323 30.88 -0.93 1.96
C GLN A 323 31.63 0.26 1.39
N ALA A 324 32.42 0.90 2.26
CA ALA A 324 33.21 2.05 1.89
C ALA A 324 34.53 1.64 1.21
N HIS A 325 35.07 2.53 0.38
CA HIS A 325 36.41 2.38 -0.19
C HIS A 325 37.49 2.42 0.91
N ASP A 326 37.33 3.31 1.89
CA ASP A 326 38.14 3.34 3.11
C ASP A 326 37.49 2.47 4.19
N GLN A 327 38.21 1.44 4.64
CA GLN A 327 37.72 0.52 5.68
C GLN A 327 37.37 1.24 6.99
N GLY A 328 37.97 2.40 7.27
CA GLY A 328 37.65 3.23 8.44
C GLY A 328 36.22 3.80 8.42
N ARG A 329 35.56 3.85 7.27
CA ARG A 329 34.17 4.34 7.10
C ARG A 329 33.14 3.21 7.02
N ASN A 330 33.55 1.95 7.11
CA ASN A 330 32.60 0.84 7.13
C ASN A 330 31.73 0.90 8.40
N VAL A 331 30.42 1.06 8.19
CA VAL A 331 29.42 1.10 9.26
C VAL A 331 28.38 0.03 8.99
N ALA A 332 28.01 -0.72 10.01
CA ALA A 332 26.90 -1.65 9.95
C ALA A 332 25.97 -1.41 11.14
N GLY A 333 24.68 -1.53 10.90
CA GLY A 333 23.67 -1.33 11.92
C GLY A 333 22.38 -2.06 11.61
N GLN A 334 21.46 -1.99 12.56
CA GLN A 334 20.12 -2.51 12.42
C GLN A 334 19.13 -1.59 13.12
N ALA A 335 17.93 -1.49 12.56
CA ALA A 335 16.81 -0.76 13.12
C ALA A 335 15.54 -1.62 13.05
N GLN A 336 14.66 -1.41 14.01
CA GLN A 336 13.34 -2.03 14.08
C GLN A 336 12.31 -0.91 14.13
N TYR A 337 11.25 -1.07 13.36
CA TYR A 337 10.17 -0.11 13.25
C TYR A 337 8.83 -0.82 13.38
N THR A 338 7.83 -0.09 13.85
CA THR A 338 6.44 -0.54 13.88
C THR A 338 5.59 0.48 13.14
N MET A 339 4.83 0.01 12.14
CA MET A 339 3.83 0.80 11.44
C MET A 339 2.45 0.38 11.93
N SER A 340 1.73 1.29 12.61
CA SER A 340 0.49 1.04 13.36
C SER A 340 -0.59 2.10 13.17
#